data_AF-A0A4D6MN67-F1
#
_entry.id   AF-A0A4D6MN67-F1
#
_cell.length_a   1.000
_cell.length_b   1.000
_cell.length_c   1.000
_cell.angle_alpha   90.00
_cell.angle_beta   90.00
_cell.angle_gamma   90.00
#
_symmetry.space_group_name_H-M   'P 1'
#
loop_
_entity.id
_entity.type
_entity.pdbx_description
1 polymer ?
#
loop_
_entity_poly.entity_id
_entity_poly.type
_entity_poly.pdbx_seq_one_letter_code
_entity_poly.pdbx_strand_id
1 'polypeptide(L)'
;MSDIETTPDQPSAPPQTEAPPQPNPYILSKCYDTLSSNEASTAAHQIEGEAFSAAGASAATSVDGIETLQLYSKEIGLLFCAW
;
A
#
# COMPACT_ATOMS: atom_id res chain seq x y z
N MET A 1 48.81 22.65 -28.86
CA MET A 1 47.48 22.43 -29.46
C MET A 1 47.30 20.92 -29.56
N SER A 2 46.75 20.21 -28.58
CA SER A 2 45.72 20.64 -27.61
C SER A 2 46.04 20.19 -26.18
N ASP A 3 45.73 21.10 -25.28
CA ASP A 3 45.80 21.06 -23.83
C ASP A 3 44.75 20.12 -23.20
N ILE A 4 45.10 19.65 -21.99
CA ILE A 4 44.31 19.32 -20.77
C ILE A 4 42.97 18.56 -20.91
N GLU A 5 42.69 17.56 -20.09
CA GLU A 5 41.94 17.75 -18.83
C GLU A 5 41.95 16.42 -18.07
N THR A 6 42.77 16.32 -17.02
CA THR A 6 42.33 16.33 -15.60
C THR A 6 41.28 15.27 -15.27
N THR A 7 41.77 14.18 -14.69
CA THR A 7 41.03 13.34 -13.74
C THR A 7 40.49 14.17 -12.57
N PRO A 8 39.21 14.05 -12.23
CA PRO A 8 38.77 14.12 -10.85
C PRO A 8 38.45 12.70 -10.38
N ASP A 9 39.21 12.27 -9.38
CA ASP A 9 38.92 11.11 -8.55
C ASP A 9 37.64 11.38 -7.72
N GLN A 10 36.89 10.32 -7.42
CA GLN A 10 35.87 10.15 -6.35
C GLN A 10 34.36 10.20 -6.77
N PRO A 11 33.46 9.35 -6.19
CA PRO A 11 33.64 8.33 -5.14
C PRO A 11 33.37 6.90 -5.60
N SER A 12 34.10 5.96 -5.01
CA SER A 12 33.70 4.54 -4.97
C SER A 12 32.30 4.44 -4.36
N ALA A 13 31.29 4.09 -5.17
CA ALA A 13 30.00 3.69 -4.62
C ALA A 13 30.22 2.41 -3.78
N PRO A 14 29.73 2.35 -2.53
CA PRO A 14 29.78 1.10 -1.76
C PRO A 14 28.98 0.03 -2.53
N PRO A 15 29.37 -1.26 -2.45
CA PRO A 15 28.65 -2.33 -3.15
C PRO A 15 27.19 -2.27 -2.72
N GLN A 16 26.31 -1.89 -3.65
CA GLN A 16 24.88 -2.00 -3.44
C GLN A 16 24.59 -3.50 -3.50
N THR A 17 24.66 -4.17 -2.35
CA THR A 17 23.98 -5.44 -2.14
C THR A 17 22.51 -5.15 -2.40
N GLU A 18 22.06 -5.46 -3.61
CA GLU A 18 20.66 -5.39 -4.00
C GLU A 18 19.89 -6.39 -3.13
N ALA A 19 19.36 -5.89 -2.02
CA ALA A 19 18.43 -6.61 -1.17
C ALA A 19 17.11 -6.79 -1.96
N PRO A 20 16.38 -7.91 -1.75
CA PRO A 20 15.09 -8.16 -2.42
C PRO A 20 14.16 -6.96 -2.25
N PRO A 21 13.32 -6.60 -3.24
CA PRO A 21 12.43 -5.43 -3.17
C PRO A 21 11.67 -5.48 -1.86
N GLN A 22 12.06 -4.60 -0.94
CA GLN A 22 11.41 -4.49 0.35
C GLN A 22 10.04 -3.88 0.07
N PRO A 23 8.95 -4.43 0.63
CA PRO A 23 7.65 -3.81 0.49
C PRO A 23 7.75 -2.40 1.06
N ASN A 24 7.54 -1.39 0.21
CA ASN A 24 7.51 0.00 0.64
C ASN A 24 6.46 0.09 1.75
N PRO A 25 6.84 0.41 3.00
CA PRO A 25 5.86 0.57 4.04
C PRO A 25 5.02 1.79 3.68
N TYR A 26 3.77 1.58 3.27
CA TYR A 26 2.81 2.66 3.14
C TYR A 26 2.69 3.28 4.53
N ILE A 27 3.13 4.53 4.68
CA ILE A 27 2.95 5.27 5.93
C ILE A 27 1.45 5.57 6.07
N LEU A 28 0.72 4.61 6.63
CA LEU A 28 -0.62 4.82 7.15
C LEU A 28 -0.43 5.22 8.61
N SER A 29 -0.45 6.53 8.82
CA SER A 29 -0.14 7.18 10.08
C SER A 29 -0.89 6.56 11.28
N LYS A 30 -0.11 6.03 12.22
CA LYS A 30 -0.36 5.99 13.68
C LYS A 30 -1.33 4.94 14.28
N CYS A 31 -1.76 3.91 13.55
CA CYS A 31 -2.67 2.89 14.14
C CYS A 31 -2.15 1.45 14.22
N TYR A 32 -0.92 1.15 13.79
CA TYR A 32 -0.41 -0.22 13.93
C TYR A 32 0.25 -0.45 15.30
N ASP A 33 -0.57 -0.58 16.34
CA ASP A 33 -0.20 -1.58 17.32
C ASP A 33 -0.22 -2.94 16.60
N THR A 34 0.85 -3.70 16.71
CA THR A 34 1.02 -4.94 15.95
C THR A 34 0.04 -6.01 16.45
N LEU A 35 -0.97 -6.32 15.64
CA LEU A 35 -1.84 -7.46 15.85
C LEU A 35 -1.09 -8.78 15.62
N SER A 36 -1.44 -9.84 16.35
CA SER A 36 -0.98 -11.18 15.99
C SER A 36 -1.56 -11.59 14.63
N SER A 37 -0.90 -12.53 13.92
CA SER A 37 -1.37 -12.99 12.61
C SER A 37 -2.83 -13.47 12.61
N ASN A 38 -3.29 -14.07 13.72
CA ASN A 38 -4.66 -14.55 13.85
C ASN A 38 -5.65 -13.38 14.03
N GLU A 39 -5.30 -12.39 14.84
CA GLU A 39 -6.11 -11.19 15.05
C GLU A 39 -6.18 -10.35 13.78
N ALA A 40 -5.06 -10.17 13.07
CA ALA A 40 -5.01 -9.47 11.80
C ALA A 40 -5.86 -10.15 10.73
N SER A 41 -5.80 -11.48 10.62
CA SER A 41 -6.64 -12.24 9.68
C SER A 41 -8.13 -12.12 10.02
N THR A 42 -8.47 -12.20 11.31
CA THR A 42 -9.85 -12.05 11.79
C THR A 42 -10.40 -10.65 11.54
N ALA A 43 -9.57 -9.61 11.74
CA ALA A 43 -9.93 -8.23 11.44
C ALA A 43 -10.09 -8.01 9.93
N ALA A 44 -9.19 -8.54 9.10
CA ALA A 44 -9.25 -8.42 7.65
C ALA A 44 -10.55 -9.04 7.08
N HIS A 45 -10.95 -10.22 7.57
CA HIS A 45 -12.22 -10.85 7.14
C HIS A 45 -13.46 -10.04 7.56
N GLN A 46 -13.45 -9.42 8.74
CA GLN A 46 -14.54 -8.54 9.18
C GLN A 46 -14.62 -7.29 8.29
N ILE A 47 -13.48 -6.62 8.08
CA ILE A 47 -13.36 -5.43 7.24
C ILE A 47 -13.83 -5.72 5.80
N GLU A 48 -13.42 -6.85 5.21
CA GLU A 48 -13.88 -7.28 3.89
C GLU A 48 -15.41 -7.48 3.85
N GLY A 49 -15.98 -8.17 4.84
CA GLY A 49 -17.41 -8.43 4.90
C GLY A 49 -18.24 -7.15 5.01
N GLU A 50 -17.79 -6.19 5.80
CA GLU A 50 -18.43 -4.87 5.96
C GLU A 50 -18.32 -4.04 4.68
N ALA A 51 -17.13 -3.97 4.08
CA ALA A 51 -16.92 -3.26 2.83
C ALA A 51 -17.73 -3.87 1.68
N PHE A 52 -17.79 -5.20 1.58
CA PHE A 52 -18.57 -5.90 0.57
C PHE A 52 -20.07 -5.64 0.74
N SER A 53 -20.58 -5.66 1.97
CA SER A 53 -21.98 -5.36 2.26
C SER A 53 -22.35 -3.92 1.90
N ALA A 54 -21.48 -2.95 2.26
CA ALA A 54 -21.67 -1.54 1.93
C ALA A 54 -21.63 -1.29 0.42
N ALA A 55 -20.67 -1.90 -0.30
CA ALA A 55 -20.55 -1.77 -1.74
C ALA A 55 -21.67 -2.51 -2.49
N GLY A 56 -22.09 -3.68 -2.01
CA GLY A 56 -23.17 -4.49 -2.58
C GLY A 56 -24.51 -3.76 -2.61
N ALA A 57 -24.78 -2.87 -1.65
CA ALA A 57 -25.95 -2.00 -1.69
C ALA A 57 -25.94 -1.02 -2.88
N SER A 58 -24.75 -0.60 -3.34
CA SER A 58 -24.57 0.27 -4.50
C SER A 58 -24.57 -0.50 -5.84
N ALA A 59 -24.22 -1.79 -5.82
CA ALA A 59 -24.21 -2.64 -7.01
C ALA A 59 -25.57 -2.74 -7.71
N ALA A 60 -26.66 -2.65 -6.95
CA ALA A 60 -28.03 -2.66 -7.49
C ALA A 60 -28.36 -1.43 -8.36
N THR A 61 -27.62 -0.32 -8.19
CA THR A 61 -27.85 0.95 -8.89
C THR A 61 -26.71 1.34 -9.84
N SER A 62 -25.57 0.65 -9.77
CA SER A 62 -24.40 0.94 -10.59
C SER A 62 -24.64 0.52 -12.05
N VAL A 63 -24.29 1.40 -13.00
CA VAL A 63 -24.53 1.14 -14.44
C VAL A 63 -23.44 0.27 -15.08
N ASP A 64 -22.24 0.26 -14.50
CA ASP A 64 -21.04 -0.40 -15.06
C ASP A 64 -20.22 -1.18 -13.99
N GLY A 65 -20.71 -1.28 -12.76
CA GLY A 65 -20.03 -2.00 -11.65
C GLY A 65 -18.72 -1.37 -11.16
N ILE A 66 -18.12 -0.42 -11.90
CA ILE A 66 -16.92 0.31 -11.49
C ILE A 66 -17.16 1.12 -10.21
N GLU A 67 -18.33 1.75 -10.07
CA GLU A 67 -18.71 2.50 -8.88
C GLU A 67 -18.75 1.61 -7.63
N THR A 68 -19.20 0.36 -7.77
CA THR A 68 -19.18 -0.65 -6.70
C THR A 68 -17.75 -0.99 -6.29
N LEU A 69 -16.84 -1.20 -7.24
CA LEU A 69 -15.45 -1.53 -6.96
C LEU A 69 -14.69 -0.36 -6.31
N GLN A 70 -14.97 0.86 -6.75
CA GLN A 70 -14.41 2.08 -6.16
C GLN A 70 -14.91 2.27 -4.72
N LEU A 71 -16.21 2.07 -4.48
CA LEU A 71 -16.79 2.14 -3.14
C LEU A 71 -16.19 1.08 -2.24
N TYR A 72 -16.11 -0.17 -2.69
CA TYR A 72 -15.47 -1.26 -1.93
C TYR A 72 -14.03 -0.90 -1.51
N SER A 73 -13.22 -0.42 -2.46
CA SER A 73 -11.82 -0.06 -2.20
C SER A 73 -11.69 1.10 -1.20
N LYS A 74 -12.62 2.07 -1.26
CA LYS A 74 -12.70 3.19 -0.32
C LYS A 74 -13.10 2.71 1.08
N GLU A 75 -14.12 1.86 1.18
CA GLU A 75 -14.59 1.35 2.48
C GLU A 75 -13.53 0.49 3.17
N ILE A 76 -12.77 -0.33 2.44
CA ILE A 76 -11.61 -1.07 2.99
C ILE A 76 -10.62 -0.10 3.65
N GLY A 77 -10.24 0.99 2.97
CA GLY A 77 -9.30 1.96 3.52
C GLY A 77 -9.83 2.69 4.75
N LEU A 78 -11.14 3.01 4.77
CA LEU A 78 -11.80 3.67 5.89
C LEU A 78 -11.90 2.77 7.12
N LEU A 79 -12.40 1.54 6.93
CA LEU A 79 -12.56 0.55 8.00
C LEU A 79 -11.21 0.17 8.60
N PHE A 80 -10.17 0.04 7.77
CA PHE A 80 -8.83 -0.23 8.24
C PHE A 80 -8.24 0.91 9.09
N CYS A 81 -8.62 2.18 8.83
CA CYS A 81 -8.19 3.31 9.65
C CYS A 81 -9.02 3.51 10.93
N ALA A 82 -10.21 2.92 10.99
CA ALA A 82 -11.15 3.01 12.12
C ALA A 82 -10.99 1.88 13.14
N TRP A 83 -10.19 0.87 12.81
CA TRP A 83 -9.81 -0.27 13.64
C TRP A 83 -8.46 -0.01 14.31
#